data_AF-A0A960IM47-F1
#
_entry.id   AF-A0A960IM47-F1
#
_cell.length_a   1.000
_cell.length_b   1.000
_cell.length_c   1.000
_cell.angle_alpha   90.00
_cell.angle_beta   90.00
_cell.angle_gamma   90.00
#
_symmetry.space_group_name_H-M   'P 1'
#
loop_
_entity.id
_entity.type
_entity.pdbx_description
1 polymer ?
#
loop_
_entity_poly.entity_id
_entity_poly.type
_entity_poly.pdbx_seq_one_letter_code
_entity_poly.pdbx_strand_id
1 'polypeptide(L)'
;MSVERRSPSHPLHPSLLALLLLAPLGCGPSPAPDAPPDATYTVRGEIAKLPTEGSNEVWIHHEAIPDFRDQKGETVGMESMTMPFPLGPQVAAGELAMGERVTFDFEVRWAGRGRPLAVTRIEPLPEGTKLAFDPPEADDAGGDATSDQVEESIPK
;
A
#
# COMPACT_ATOMS: atom_id res chain seq x y z
N MET A 1 40.84 20.21 29.04
CA MET A 1 42.11 20.35 28.30
C MET A 1 42.08 19.29 27.20
N SER A 2 41.52 19.58 26.03
CA SER A 2 42.09 20.40 24.94
C SER A 2 42.86 19.52 23.94
N VAL A 3 42.35 19.54 22.70
CA VAL A 3 43.11 19.57 21.44
C VAL A 3 43.70 18.19 21.04
N GLU A 4 43.43 17.66 19.84
CA GLU A 4 43.94 18.25 18.61
C GLU A 4 43.15 17.82 17.35
N ARG A 5 42.75 18.85 16.60
CA ARG A 5 42.35 18.81 15.19
C ARG A 5 43.60 18.52 14.36
N ARG A 6 43.49 17.82 13.23
CA ARG A 6 44.41 18.00 12.07
C ARG A 6 43.77 17.45 10.79
N SER A 7 43.21 18.37 10.01
CA SER A 7 42.95 18.20 8.58
C SER A 7 44.28 18.26 7.82
N PRO A 8 44.50 17.42 6.80
CA PRO A 8 45.52 17.68 5.79
C PRO A 8 44.89 18.36 4.57
N SER A 9 45.14 19.66 4.49
CA SER A 9 45.08 20.48 3.29
C SER A 9 46.08 20.00 2.24
N HIS A 10 45.62 19.75 1.02
CA HIS A 10 46.50 19.55 -0.14
C HIS A 10 46.24 20.61 -1.23
N PRO A 11 47.31 21.00 -1.95
CA PRO A 11 47.42 22.28 -2.65
C PRO A 11 46.83 22.31 -4.06
N LEU A 12 46.36 23.50 -4.43
CA LEU A 12 46.18 24.00 -5.80
C LEU A 12 47.50 23.93 -6.57
N HIS A 13 47.51 23.32 -7.77
CA HIS A 13 48.41 23.67 -8.87
C HIS A 13 47.78 23.28 -10.24
N PRO A 14 48.22 23.91 -11.35
CA PRO A 14 47.37 24.33 -12.45
C PRO A 14 47.60 23.55 -13.77
N SER A 15 46.73 23.85 -14.74
CA SER A 15 47.05 23.91 -16.18
C SER A 15 47.31 22.61 -16.96
N LEU A 16 46.41 22.39 -17.92
CA LEU A 16 46.67 22.39 -19.37
C LEU A 16 46.43 21.07 -20.13
N LEU A 17 45.75 21.23 -21.26
CA LEU A 17 45.68 20.36 -22.45
C LEU A 17 44.68 19.18 -22.40
N ALA A 18 43.41 19.40 -22.76
CA ALA A 18 42.88 19.36 -24.13
C ALA A 18 42.90 17.96 -24.77
N LEU A 19 41.76 17.26 -24.69
CA LEU A 19 41.23 16.49 -25.81
C LEU A 19 39.70 16.54 -25.75
N LEU A 20 39.16 17.36 -26.66
CA LEU A 20 37.74 17.60 -26.88
C LEU A 20 37.14 16.38 -27.59
N LEU A 21 36.71 15.37 -26.83
CA LEU A 21 35.86 14.30 -27.34
C LEU A 21 34.42 14.82 -27.35
N LEU A 22 34.01 15.27 -28.54
CA LEU A 22 32.66 15.72 -28.88
C LEU A 22 31.72 14.51 -28.86
N ALA A 23 31.30 14.05 -27.67
CA ALA A 23 30.21 13.12 -27.52
C ALA A 23 28.90 13.90 -27.73
N PRO A 24 28.04 13.56 -28.70
CA PRO A 24 26.70 14.14 -28.74
C PRO A 24 25.98 13.71 -27.47
N LEU A 25 25.77 14.66 -26.55
CA LEU A 25 24.73 14.58 -25.53
C LEU A 25 23.39 14.50 -26.26
N GLY A 26 23.02 13.30 -26.66
CA GLY A 26 21.65 12.94 -26.98
C GLY A 26 20.84 13.03 -25.70
N CYS A 27 20.49 14.25 -25.31
CA CYS A 27 19.47 14.51 -24.30
C CYS A 27 18.13 14.12 -24.93
N GLY A 28 17.85 12.82 -25.01
CA GLY A 28 16.50 12.34 -25.27
C GLY A 28 15.61 12.84 -24.13
N PRO A 29 14.33 13.18 -24.40
CA PRO A 29 13.40 13.49 -23.33
C PRO A 29 13.39 12.30 -22.37
N SER A 30 13.92 12.52 -21.16
CA SER A 30 13.80 11.55 -20.09
C SER A 30 12.29 11.37 -19.87
N PRO A 31 11.76 10.14 -19.88
CA PRO A 31 10.35 9.94 -19.58
C PRO A 31 10.06 10.64 -18.26
N ALA A 32 9.05 11.51 -18.26
CA ALA A 32 8.66 12.20 -17.05
C ALA A 32 8.37 11.14 -15.98
N PRO A 33 8.89 11.32 -14.75
CA PRO A 33 8.57 10.40 -13.67
C PRO A 33 7.06 10.33 -13.51
N ASP A 34 6.54 9.11 -13.30
CA ASP A 34 5.12 8.93 -13.02
C ASP A 34 4.70 9.81 -11.85
N ALA A 35 3.48 10.37 -11.92
CA ALA A 35 2.92 11.13 -10.82
C ALA A 35 2.93 10.27 -9.54
N PRO A 36 3.10 10.87 -8.34
CA PRO A 36 3.00 10.14 -7.10
C PRO A 36 1.61 9.50 -6.95
N PRO A 37 1.48 8.37 -6.24
CA PRO A 37 0.18 7.79 -5.93
C PRO A 37 -0.66 8.73 -5.04
N ASP A 38 -1.99 8.62 -5.14
CA ASP A 38 -2.91 9.39 -4.30
C ASP A 38 -2.88 8.91 -2.84
N ALA A 39 -2.63 7.60 -2.64
CA ALA A 39 -2.38 7.00 -1.33
C ALA A 39 -1.55 5.71 -1.45
N THR A 40 -0.89 5.34 -0.36
CA THR A 40 -0.17 4.07 -0.21
C THR A 40 -0.56 3.44 1.12
N TYR A 41 -0.84 2.14 1.12
CA TYR A 41 -1.23 1.40 2.32
C TYR A 41 -0.33 0.17 2.47
N THR A 42 0.09 -0.09 3.69
CA THR A 42 0.74 -1.35 4.09
C THR A 42 -0.27 -2.17 4.88
N VAL A 43 -0.59 -3.36 4.38
CA VAL A 43 -1.67 -4.19 4.91
C VAL A 43 -1.21 -5.62 5.02
N ARG A 44 -1.79 -6.37 5.96
CA ARG A 44 -1.57 -7.81 6.08
C ARG A 44 -2.76 -8.57 5.56
N GLY A 45 -2.52 -9.77 5.06
CA GLY A 45 -3.59 -10.62 4.57
C GLY A 45 -3.14 -12.05 4.31
N GLU A 46 -4.07 -12.85 3.82
CA GLU A 46 -3.84 -14.22 3.38
C GLU A 46 -4.19 -14.36 1.89
N ILE A 47 -3.31 -14.99 1.13
CA ILE A 47 -3.54 -15.26 -0.30
C ILE A 47 -4.69 -16.25 -0.46
N ALA A 48 -5.85 -15.78 -0.88
CA ALA A 48 -7.04 -16.58 -1.09
C ALA A 48 -7.04 -17.25 -2.48
N LYS A 49 -6.46 -16.59 -3.49
CA LYS A 49 -6.38 -17.12 -4.87
C LYS A 49 -5.20 -16.53 -5.63
N LEU A 50 -4.47 -17.39 -6.34
CA LEU A 50 -3.37 -16.99 -7.21
C LEU A 50 -3.86 -16.40 -8.55
N PRO A 51 -3.04 -15.57 -9.22
CA PRO A 51 -3.32 -15.11 -10.58
C PRO A 51 -3.50 -16.30 -11.54
N THR A 52 -4.48 -16.18 -12.45
CA THR A 52 -4.71 -17.15 -13.53
C THR A 52 -4.05 -16.67 -14.82
N GLU A 53 -3.87 -17.57 -15.80
CA GLU A 53 -3.38 -17.18 -17.14
C GLU A 53 -4.20 -16.00 -17.71
N GLY A 54 -3.50 -14.96 -18.17
CA GLY A 54 -4.12 -13.73 -18.69
C GLY A 54 -4.60 -12.72 -17.63
N SER A 55 -4.46 -13.01 -16.33
CA SER A 55 -4.73 -12.09 -15.23
C SER A 55 -3.47 -11.81 -14.42
N ASN A 56 -3.29 -10.56 -13.98
CA ASN A 56 -2.26 -10.16 -13.03
C ASN A 56 -2.84 -9.90 -11.63
N GLU A 57 -4.04 -10.37 -11.34
CA GLU A 57 -4.71 -10.13 -10.07
C GLU A 57 -4.52 -11.30 -9.10
N VAL A 58 -4.04 -11.01 -7.90
CA VAL A 58 -4.05 -11.93 -6.77
C VAL A 58 -5.24 -11.59 -5.87
N TRP A 59 -5.95 -12.60 -5.34
CA TRP A 59 -7.01 -12.35 -4.38
C TRP A 59 -6.46 -12.53 -2.98
N ILE A 60 -6.61 -11.51 -2.16
CA ILE A 60 -6.10 -11.49 -0.79
C ILE A 60 -7.27 -11.23 0.15
N HIS A 61 -7.43 -12.07 1.17
CA HIS A 61 -8.24 -11.74 2.34
C HIS A 61 -7.40 -10.81 3.22
N HIS A 62 -7.63 -9.51 3.12
CA HIS A 62 -6.84 -8.51 3.84
C HIS A 62 -7.52 -8.16 5.17
N GLU A 63 -6.73 -7.77 6.17
CA GLU A 63 -7.25 -7.18 7.42
C GLU A 63 -7.95 -5.85 7.14
N ALA A 64 -8.77 -5.37 8.09
CA ALA A 64 -9.42 -4.07 7.95
C ALA A 64 -8.39 -2.94 7.74
N ILE A 65 -8.76 -1.95 6.92
CA ILE A 65 -8.00 -0.73 6.64
C ILE A 65 -8.86 0.48 7.09
N PRO A 66 -8.87 0.84 8.38
CA PRO A 66 -9.78 1.86 8.91
C PRO A 66 -9.57 3.25 8.31
N ASP A 67 -8.37 3.52 7.82
CA ASP A 67 -7.95 4.81 7.27
C ASP A 67 -8.07 4.90 5.74
N PHE A 68 -8.62 3.87 5.08
CA PHE A 68 -8.81 3.87 3.63
C PHE A 68 -9.63 5.09 3.20
N ARG A 69 -9.09 5.83 2.22
CA ARG A 69 -9.69 7.03 1.65
C ARG A 69 -10.28 6.76 0.28
N ASP A 70 -11.39 7.40 -0.03
CA ASP A 70 -12.01 7.38 -1.35
C ASP A 70 -11.36 8.39 -2.34
N GLN A 71 -11.93 8.51 -3.54
CA GLN A 71 -11.45 9.44 -4.57
C GLN A 71 -11.54 10.92 -4.17
N LYS A 72 -12.43 11.27 -3.25
CA LYS A 72 -12.55 12.64 -2.72
C LYS A 72 -11.56 12.90 -1.58
N GLY A 73 -10.85 11.86 -1.14
CA GLY A 73 -9.97 11.90 0.02
C GLY A 73 -10.70 11.73 1.36
N GLU A 74 -12.00 11.37 1.33
CA GLU A 74 -12.79 11.12 2.53
C GLU A 74 -12.41 9.74 3.09
N THR A 75 -12.11 9.66 4.40
CA THR A 75 -11.86 8.36 5.05
C THR A 75 -13.17 7.61 5.18
N VAL A 76 -13.27 6.51 4.45
CA VAL A 76 -14.43 5.61 4.45
C VAL A 76 -14.12 4.27 5.12
N GLY A 77 -12.82 3.99 5.33
CA GLY A 77 -12.37 2.70 5.83
C GLY A 77 -12.61 1.57 4.82
N MET A 78 -12.10 0.40 5.15
CA MET A 78 -12.34 -0.82 4.40
C MET A 78 -12.36 -1.99 5.38
N GLU A 79 -13.48 -2.71 5.45
CA GLU A 79 -13.59 -3.89 6.33
C GLU A 79 -12.67 -5.02 5.86
N SER A 80 -12.41 -5.99 6.74
CA SER A 80 -11.69 -7.20 6.35
C SER A 80 -12.50 -7.96 5.29
N MET A 81 -11.91 -8.17 4.11
CA MET A 81 -12.58 -8.89 3.04
C MET A 81 -11.58 -9.52 2.06
N THR A 82 -12.09 -10.46 1.26
CA THR A 82 -11.34 -11.02 0.12
C THR A 82 -11.64 -10.24 -1.15
N MET A 83 -10.62 -9.63 -1.75
CA MET A 83 -10.79 -8.88 -3.01
C MET A 83 -9.57 -9.00 -3.95
N PRO A 84 -9.74 -8.76 -5.25
CA PRO A 84 -8.64 -8.82 -6.22
C PRO A 84 -7.76 -7.57 -6.22
N PHE A 85 -6.47 -7.78 -5.97
CA PHE A 85 -5.42 -6.78 -6.07
C PHE A 85 -4.55 -7.03 -7.32
N PRO A 86 -4.45 -6.05 -8.24
CA PRO A 86 -3.54 -6.16 -9.37
C PRO A 86 -2.10 -6.08 -8.89
N LEU A 87 -1.26 -6.98 -9.38
CA LEU A 87 0.18 -6.90 -9.17
C LEU A 87 0.77 -5.81 -10.05
N GLY A 88 1.52 -4.89 -9.44
CA GLY A 88 2.33 -3.91 -10.15
C GLY A 88 3.49 -4.59 -10.89
N PRO A 89 4.10 -3.90 -11.88
CA PRO A 89 5.14 -4.48 -12.74
C PRO A 89 6.38 -4.95 -11.98
N GLN A 90 6.60 -4.44 -10.77
CA GLN A 90 7.71 -4.79 -9.88
C GLN A 90 7.46 -6.04 -9.02
N VAL A 91 6.23 -6.58 -9.00
CA VAL A 91 5.87 -7.75 -8.15
C VAL A 91 5.73 -8.99 -9.01
N ALA A 92 6.54 -10.02 -8.73
CA ALA A 92 6.49 -11.29 -9.43
C ALA A 92 5.44 -12.24 -8.81
N ALA A 93 4.50 -12.72 -9.62
CA ALA A 93 3.44 -13.63 -9.16
C ALA A 93 3.94 -15.04 -8.77
N GLY A 94 5.08 -15.47 -9.32
CA GLY A 94 5.55 -16.86 -9.25
C GLY A 94 6.03 -17.32 -7.87
N GLU A 95 6.17 -16.40 -6.91
CA GLU A 95 6.67 -16.68 -5.56
C GLU A 95 5.55 -16.81 -4.53
N LEU A 96 4.29 -16.57 -4.93
CA LEU A 96 3.13 -16.59 -4.03
C LEU A 96 2.52 -17.97 -3.93
N ALA A 97 2.11 -18.36 -2.73
CA ALA A 97 1.37 -19.59 -2.48
C ALA A 97 -0.04 -19.31 -1.93
N MET A 98 -1.00 -20.16 -2.26
CA MET A 98 -2.34 -20.09 -1.68
C MET A 98 -2.29 -20.42 -0.18
N GLY A 99 -3.01 -19.65 0.64
CA GLY A 99 -2.99 -19.73 2.10
C GLY A 99 -1.78 -19.05 2.76
N GLU A 100 -0.88 -18.48 1.97
CA GLU A 100 0.28 -17.75 2.49
C GLU A 100 -0.16 -16.44 3.15
N ARG A 101 0.38 -16.18 4.34
CA ARG A 101 0.16 -14.91 5.04
C ARG A 101 1.24 -13.94 4.62
N VAL A 102 0.83 -12.74 4.24
CA VAL A 102 1.71 -11.74 3.65
C VAL A 102 1.48 -10.38 4.28
N THR A 103 2.53 -9.56 4.28
CA THR A 103 2.41 -8.10 4.34
C THR A 103 2.61 -7.58 2.93
N PHE A 104 1.78 -6.65 2.48
CA PHE A 104 1.89 -6.08 1.15
C PHE A 104 1.62 -4.58 1.16
N ASP A 105 2.32 -3.87 0.29
CA ASP A 105 2.08 -2.47 0.01
C ASP A 105 1.28 -2.36 -1.28
N PHE A 106 0.23 -1.55 -1.26
CA PHE A 106 -0.47 -1.18 -2.49
C PHE A 106 -0.67 0.32 -2.60
N GLU A 107 -0.65 0.80 -3.83
CA GLU A 107 -0.92 2.18 -4.18
C GLU A 107 -2.35 2.33 -4.70
N VAL A 108 -2.93 3.49 -4.40
CA VAL A 108 -4.17 3.97 -4.99
C VAL A 108 -3.85 5.11 -5.93
N ARG A 109 -4.34 5.01 -7.17
CA ARG A 109 -4.22 6.00 -8.23
C ARG A 109 -5.59 6.21 -8.86
N TRP A 110 -6.31 7.24 -8.41
CA TRP A 110 -7.64 7.59 -8.90
C TRP A 110 -7.62 8.17 -10.31
N ALA A 111 -6.52 8.86 -10.65
CA ALA A 111 -6.31 9.39 -11.98
C ALA A 111 -5.87 8.27 -12.94
N GLY A 112 -6.68 7.94 -13.94
CA GLY A 112 -6.32 6.98 -14.99
C GLY A 112 -7.52 6.30 -15.64
N ARG A 113 -7.27 5.49 -16.67
CA ARG A 113 -8.27 4.62 -17.32
C ARG A 113 -8.19 3.16 -16.84
N GLY A 114 -7.31 2.87 -15.89
CA GLY A 114 -7.03 1.53 -15.39
C GLY A 114 -7.69 1.24 -14.04
N ARG A 115 -7.31 0.11 -13.44
CA ARG A 115 -7.69 -0.21 -12.06
C ARG A 115 -6.95 0.73 -11.11
N PRO A 116 -7.63 1.31 -10.11
CA PRO A 116 -7.01 2.30 -9.24
C PRO A 116 -6.01 1.69 -8.25
N LEU A 117 -5.99 0.36 -8.09
CA LEU A 117 -5.14 -0.35 -7.13
C LEU A 117 -3.97 -1.03 -7.84
N ALA A 118 -2.78 -0.97 -7.24
CA ALA A 118 -1.63 -1.77 -7.65
C ALA A 118 -0.75 -2.16 -6.47
N VAL A 119 -0.50 -3.45 -6.28
CA VAL A 119 0.46 -3.97 -5.28
C VAL A 119 1.87 -3.64 -5.75
N THR A 120 2.63 -2.98 -4.90
CA THR A 120 4.01 -2.55 -5.21
C THR A 120 5.06 -3.37 -4.46
N ARG A 121 4.67 -4.04 -3.39
CA ARG A 121 5.51 -4.94 -2.59
C ARG A 121 4.66 -6.01 -1.95
N ILE A 122 5.18 -7.22 -1.83
CA ILE A 122 4.57 -8.32 -1.10
C ILE A 122 5.66 -9.15 -0.45
N GLU A 123 5.48 -9.49 0.82
CA GLU A 123 6.45 -10.24 1.60
C GLU A 123 5.75 -11.24 2.50
N PRO A 124 6.30 -12.47 2.64
CA PRO A 124 5.76 -13.45 3.56
C PRO A 124 5.85 -12.96 5.00
N LEU A 125 4.79 -13.20 5.77
CA LEU A 125 4.80 -13.05 7.22
C LEU A 125 5.41 -14.30 7.88
N PRO A 126 5.95 -14.18 9.11
CA PRO A 126 6.38 -15.34 9.88
C PRO A 126 5.27 -16.38 10.03
N GLU A 127 5.65 -17.66 10.02
CA GLU A 127 4.70 -18.76 10.23
C GLU A 127 3.92 -18.59 11.55
N GLY A 128 2.64 -18.93 11.53
CA GLY A 128 1.78 -18.83 12.72
C GLY A 128 1.30 -17.41 13.05
N THR A 129 1.70 -16.38 12.29
CA THR A 129 1.19 -15.00 12.46
C THR A 129 -0.33 -14.98 12.42
N LYS A 130 -0.99 -14.56 13.50
CA LYS A 130 -2.45 -14.41 13.53
C LYS A 130 -2.85 -13.13 12.80
N LEU A 131 -3.86 -13.23 11.94
CA LEU A 131 -4.49 -12.11 11.26
C LEU A 131 -5.82 -11.79 11.94
N ALA A 132 -6.16 -10.51 12.01
CA ALA A 132 -7.41 -9.99 12.54
C ALA A 132 -8.40 -9.78 11.38
N PHE A 133 -9.21 -10.80 11.11
CA PHE A 133 -10.25 -10.75 10.08
C PHE A 133 -11.64 -10.43 10.64
N ASP A 134 -11.83 -10.57 11.94
CA ASP A 134 -13.09 -10.21 12.58
C ASP A 134 -13.30 -8.69 12.48
N PRO A 135 -14.53 -8.22 12.23
CA PRO A 135 -14.84 -6.81 12.42
C PRO A 135 -14.45 -6.43 13.85
N PRO A 136 -13.90 -5.23 14.10
CA PRO A 136 -13.71 -4.78 15.48
C PRO A 136 -15.06 -4.97 16.17
N GLU A 137 -15.11 -5.75 17.25
CA GLU A 137 -16.33 -5.94 18.04
C GLU A 137 -16.92 -4.54 18.21
N ALA A 138 -18.12 -4.34 17.64
CA ALA A 138 -18.83 -3.10 17.83
C ALA A 138 -19.09 -3.05 19.34
N ASP A 139 -18.23 -2.34 20.08
CA ASP A 139 -18.34 -2.14 21.51
C ASP A 139 -19.82 -1.95 21.82
N ASP A 140 -20.38 -2.87 22.62
CA ASP A 140 -21.78 -3.01 23.02
C ASP A 140 -22.46 -1.67 23.36
N ALA A 141 -22.76 -0.86 22.34
CA ALA A 141 -23.65 0.28 22.38
C ALA A 141 -25.10 -0.19 22.16
N GLY A 142 -25.36 -1.48 22.37
CA GLY A 142 -26.66 -2.07 22.66
C GLY A 142 -27.17 -1.61 24.03
N GLY A 143 -27.28 -0.30 24.23
CA GLY A 143 -28.13 0.27 25.25
C GLY A 143 -29.59 0.05 24.85
N ASP A 144 -30.13 -1.09 25.27
CA ASP A 144 -31.49 -1.24 25.79
C ASP A 144 -32.56 -0.33 25.14
N ALA A 145 -33.00 -0.67 23.94
CA ALA A 145 -34.33 -0.27 23.49
C ALA A 145 -35.33 -1.33 23.99
N THR A 146 -35.55 -1.33 25.31
CA THR A 146 -36.71 -2.00 25.93
C THR A 146 -37.95 -1.57 25.16
N SER A 147 -38.52 -2.55 24.47
CA SER A 147 -39.86 -2.51 23.91
C SER A 147 -40.85 -2.51 25.07
N ASP A 148 -41.08 -1.34 25.67
CA ASP A 148 -42.15 -1.17 26.63
C ASP A 148 -43.47 -0.95 25.86
N GLN A 149 -44.26 -2.00 25.86
CA GLN A 149 -45.62 -2.04 25.34
C GLN A 149 -46.51 -1.17 26.23
N VAL A 150 -46.80 0.06 25.81
CA VAL A 150 -47.98 0.78 26.31
C VAL A 150 -49.21 0.30 25.56
N GLU A 151 -49.82 -0.72 26.16
CA GLU A 151 -51.21 -1.13 25.99
C GLU A 151 -52.12 0.06 26.33
N GLU A 152 -52.45 0.91 25.35
CA GLU A 152 -53.40 2.01 25.56
C GLU A 152 -54.83 1.45 25.59
N SER A 153 -55.29 1.25 26.82
CA SER A 153 -56.68 0.98 27.20
C SER A 153 -57.63 2.00 26.55
N ILE A 154 -58.53 1.53 25.69
CA ILE A 154 -59.71 2.30 25.26
C ILE A 154 -60.87 1.98 26.23
N PRO A 155 -61.30 2.92 27.09
CA PRO A 155 -62.43 2.68 27.97
C PRO A 155 -63.78 2.90 27.26
N LYS A 156 -64.63 1.88 27.39
CA LYS A 156 -66.10 1.79 27.41
C LYS A 156 -66.95 2.61 26.42
#